data_AF-A0A0C4EQA2-F1
#
_entry.id   AF-A0A0C4EQA2-F1
#
_cell.length_a   1.000
_cell.length_b   1.000
_cell.length_c   1.000
_cell.angle_alpha   90.00
_cell.angle_beta   90.00
_cell.angle_gamma   90.00
#
_symmetry.space_group_name_H-M   'P 1'
#
loop_
_entity.id
_entity.type
_entity.pdbx_description
1 polymer ?
#
loop_
_entity_poly.entity_id
_entity_poly.type
_entity_poly.pdbx_seq_one_letter_code
_entity_poly.pdbx_strand_id
1 'polypeptide(L)'
;MKTKVFLKQAHSQWKALGPAKLRVFVQKPNNIKQLVVAADKGNKTLISTIVLSDGVERVGRTGVAVDISDRGVRTGIVYMLQMKNDTSAAGLFEQLLEGSDRRPK
;
A
#
# COMPACT_ATOMS: atom_id res chain seq x y z
N MET A 1 -7.85 -1.37 -8.57
CA MET A 1 -6.96 -0.64 -9.51
C MET A 1 -5.82 -1.57 -9.94
N LYS A 2 -5.32 -1.50 -11.20
CA LYS A 2 -4.12 -2.24 -11.62
C LYS A 2 -2.86 -1.50 -11.14
N THR A 3 -1.93 -2.21 -10.53
CA THR A 3 -0.68 -1.67 -9.98
C THR A 3 0.47 -2.64 -10.22
N LYS A 4 1.71 -2.18 -10.19
CA LYS A 4 2.90 -3.05 -10.12
C LYS A 4 3.43 -3.03 -8.70
N VAL A 5 3.65 -4.21 -8.13
CA VAL A 5 4.08 -4.35 -6.74
C VAL A 5 5.57 -4.62 -6.68
N PHE A 6 6.24 -4.01 -5.70
CA PHE A 6 7.63 -4.25 -5.38
C PHE A 6 7.79 -4.53 -3.89
N LEU A 7 8.76 -5.37 -3.54
CA LEU A 7 9.15 -5.67 -2.16
C LEU A 7 10.49 -5.00 -1.88
N LYS A 8 10.59 -4.25 -0.78
CA LYS A 8 11.87 -3.70 -0.31
C LYS A 8 12.77 -4.85 0.14
N GLN A 9 13.99 -4.88 -0.37
CA GLN A 9 15.04 -5.82 0.00
C GLN A 9 16.09 -5.13 0.88
N ALA A 10 17.10 -5.88 1.29
CA ALA A 10 18.29 -5.31 1.92
C ALA A 10 18.89 -4.19 1.07
N HIS A 11 19.59 -3.24 1.71
CA HIS A 11 20.24 -2.11 1.06
C HIS A 11 19.29 -1.22 0.25
N SER A 12 18.01 -1.15 0.66
CA SER A 12 16.98 -0.29 0.06
C SER A 12 16.70 -0.57 -1.43
N GLN A 13 16.97 -1.78 -1.91
CA GLN A 13 16.64 -2.20 -3.26
C GLN A 13 15.17 -2.63 -3.38
N TRP A 14 14.57 -2.45 -4.57
CA TRP A 14 13.19 -2.84 -4.84
C TRP A 14 13.13 -4.06 -5.76
N LYS A 15 12.64 -5.19 -5.25
CA LYS A 15 12.39 -6.39 -6.06
C LYS A 15 10.98 -6.36 -6.65
N ALA A 16 10.85 -6.39 -7.97
CA ALA A 16 9.55 -6.43 -8.62
C ALA A 16 8.85 -7.77 -8.36
N LEU A 17 7.59 -7.72 -7.92
CA LEU A 17 6.70 -8.88 -7.77
C LEU A 17 5.71 -9.02 -8.93
N GLY A 18 5.59 -7.97 -9.75
CA GLY A 18 4.78 -7.98 -10.98
C GLY A 18 3.46 -7.24 -10.85
N PRO A 19 2.59 -7.36 -11.87
CA PRO A 19 1.28 -6.71 -11.90
C PRO A 19 0.33 -7.35 -10.88
N ALA A 20 -0.49 -6.51 -10.26
CA ALA A 20 -1.44 -6.90 -9.23
C ALA A 20 -2.72 -6.08 -9.32
N LYS A 21 -3.76 -6.62 -8.69
CA LYS A 21 -5.04 -5.95 -8.42
C LYS A 21 -5.05 -5.50 -6.96
N LEU A 22 -5.28 -4.21 -6.76
CA LEU A 22 -5.40 -3.59 -5.46
C LEU A 22 -6.87 -3.27 -5.14
N ARG A 23 -7.25 -3.51 -3.88
CA ARG A 23 -8.49 -3.09 -3.24
C ARG A 23 -8.19 -2.52 -1.85
N VAL A 24 -8.86 -1.43 -1.50
CA VAL A 24 -8.86 -0.86 -0.14
C VAL A 24 -10.25 -1.02 0.41
N PHE A 25 -10.37 -1.69 1.55
CA PHE A 25 -11.62 -1.80 2.30
C PHE A 25 -11.58 -0.80 3.45
N VAL A 26 -12.70 -0.12 3.67
CA VAL A 26 -12.85 0.84 4.76
C VAL A 26 -13.90 0.32 5.72
N GLN A 27 -13.48 0.03 6.95
CA GLN A 27 -14.40 -0.29 8.03
C GLN A 27 -15.01 1.01 8.58
N LYS A 28 -16.32 1.01 8.79
CA LYS A 28 -17.06 2.09 9.43
C LYS A 28 -17.57 1.63 10.81
N PRO A 29 -17.72 2.54 11.80
CA PRO A 29 -17.49 3.99 11.72
C PRO A 29 -16.03 4.42 11.98
N ASN A 30 -15.17 3.50 12.40
CA ASN A 30 -13.81 3.76 12.87
C ASN A 30 -12.80 4.17 11.77
N ASN A 31 -13.19 4.14 10.50
CA ASN A 31 -12.31 4.40 9.36
C ASN A 31 -11.04 3.54 9.36
N ILE A 32 -11.11 2.25 9.74
CA ILE A 32 -9.95 1.36 9.60
C ILE A 32 -9.80 0.94 8.13
N LYS A 33 -8.58 0.99 7.59
CA LYS A 33 -8.31 0.59 6.20
C LYS A 33 -7.62 -0.75 6.16
N GLN A 34 -8.17 -1.67 5.38
CA GLN A 34 -7.49 -2.90 5.02
C GLN A 34 -7.04 -2.81 3.57
N LEU A 35 -5.75 -3.01 3.34
CA LEU A 35 -5.15 -3.09 2.02
C LEU A 35 -5.07 -4.55 1.61
N VAL A 36 -5.72 -4.88 0.49
CA VAL A 36 -5.66 -6.22 -0.12
C VAL A 36 -5.11 -6.09 -1.53
N VAL A 37 -4.01 -6.81 -1.80
CA VAL A 37 -3.33 -6.82 -3.08
C VAL A 37 -3.10 -8.26 -3.50
N ALA A 38 -3.61 -8.62 -4.68
CA ALA A 38 -3.49 -9.96 -5.26
C ALA A 38 -2.77 -9.89 -6.61
N ALA A 39 -1.86 -10.83 -6.87
CA ALA A 39 -1.19 -10.96 -8.15
C ALA A 39 -2.21 -11.16 -9.28
N ASP A 40 -2.00 -10.50 -10.43
CA ASP A 40 -2.97 -10.57 -11.53
C ASP A 40 -3.04 -11.99 -12.12
N LYS A 41 -1.90 -12.69 -12.16
CA LYS A 41 -1.80 -14.10 -12.54
C LYS A 41 -1.90 -15.00 -11.31
N GLY A 42 -2.77 -16.00 -11.36
CA GLY A 42 -2.93 -17.00 -10.30
C GLY A 42 -3.62 -16.50 -9.02
N ASN A 43 -4.02 -15.22 -8.97
CA ASN A 43 -4.78 -14.61 -7.88
C ASN A 43 -4.19 -14.82 -6.47
N LYS A 44 -2.87 -15.01 -6.38
CA LYS A 44 -2.17 -15.18 -5.11
C LYS A 44 -2.18 -13.86 -4.33
N THR A 45 -2.67 -13.88 -3.10
CA THR A 45 -2.61 -12.73 -2.20
C THR A 45 -1.14 -12.40 -1.88
N LEU A 46 -0.74 -11.16 -2.19
CA LEU A 46 0.58 -10.62 -1.89
C LEU A 46 0.57 -9.83 -0.59
N ILE A 47 -0.50 -9.05 -0.37
CA ILE A 47 -0.67 -8.19 0.81
C ILE A 47 -2.11 -8.34 1.29
N SER A 48 -2.29 -8.56 2.59
CA SER A 48 -3.57 -8.47 3.29
C SER A 48 -3.30 -8.01 4.71
N THR A 49 -3.36 -6.71 4.95
CA THR A 49 -3.06 -6.12 6.27
C THR A 49 -3.95 -4.92 6.56
N ILE A 50 -4.13 -4.63 7.85
CA ILE A 50 -4.62 -3.35 8.31
C ILE A 50 -3.49 -2.33 8.16
N VAL A 51 -3.79 -1.21 7.52
CA VAL A 51 -2.83 -0.15 7.26
C VAL A 51 -2.73 0.76 8.48
N LEU A 52 -1.51 0.91 9.00
CA LEU A 52 -1.20 1.91 10.00
C LEU A 52 -0.86 3.22 9.29
N SER A 53 -1.49 4.32 9.69
CA SER A 53 -1.39 5.62 9.02
C SER A 53 0.06 6.15 8.96
N ASP A 54 0.86 5.83 9.97
CA ASP A 54 2.29 6.16 10.10
C ASP A 54 3.21 5.22 9.29
N GLY A 55 2.67 4.16 8.69
CA GLY A 55 3.35 3.19 7.84
C GLY A 55 3.16 3.41 6.34
N VAL A 56 2.59 4.55 5.93
CA VAL A 56 2.33 4.88 4.51
C VAL A 56 3.17 6.08 4.07
N GLU A 57 3.83 5.97 2.91
CA GLU A 57 4.67 7.02 2.33
C GLU A 57 4.57 7.10 0.80
N ARG A 58 4.83 8.29 0.23
CA ARG A 58 5.03 8.47 -1.21
C ARG A 58 6.47 8.10 -1.58
N VAL A 59 6.65 7.35 -2.66
CA VAL A 59 7.98 6.98 -3.19
C VAL A 59 8.06 7.35 -4.67
N GLY A 60 8.91 8.33 -4.97
CA GLY A 60 8.99 8.91 -6.31
C GLY A 60 7.64 9.48 -6.78
N ARG A 61 7.45 9.55 -8.10
CA ARG A 61 6.24 10.15 -8.68
C ARG A 61 5.00 9.26 -8.56
N THR A 62 5.13 7.96 -8.78
CA THR A 62 3.97 7.04 -8.89
C THR A 62 3.91 5.96 -7.83
N GLY A 63 4.84 5.94 -6.87
CA GLY A 63 4.90 4.92 -5.83
C GLY A 63 4.18 5.35 -4.54
N VAL A 64 3.53 4.38 -3.90
CA VAL A 64 3.06 4.45 -2.51
C VAL A 64 3.64 3.25 -1.77
N ALA A 65 4.46 3.48 -0.76
CA ALA A 65 5.01 2.44 0.10
C ALA A 65 4.13 2.22 1.33
N VAL A 66 4.01 0.94 1.74
CA VAL A 66 3.26 0.51 2.91
C VAL A 66 4.12 -0.47 3.72
N ASP A 67 4.36 -0.14 4.98
CA ASP A 67 4.95 -1.02 5.99
C ASP A 67 3.88 -1.97 6.52
N ILE A 68 4.18 -3.27 6.55
CA ILE A 68 3.25 -4.31 6.98
C ILE A 68 3.30 -4.45 8.49
N SER A 69 2.12 -4.48 9.09
CA SER A 69 1.96 -4.85 10.51
C SER A 69 1.38 -6.24 10.66
N ASP A 70 1.78 -6.92 11.74
CA ASP A 70 1.10 -8.10 12.28
C ASP A 70 0.53 -7.71 13.65
N ARG A 71 -0.81 -7.71 13.75
CA ARG A 71 -1.56 -7.28 14.95
C ARG A 71 -1.10 -5.93 15.51
N GLY A 72 -0.78 -4.97 14.63
CA GLY A 72 -0.33 -3.63 15.00
C GLY A 72 1.18 -3.51 15.27
N VAL A 73 1.94 -4.61 15.28
CA VAL A 73 3.39 -4.60 15.40
C VAL A 73 4.02 -4.54 14.01
N ARG A 74 4.92 -3.59 13.78
CA ARG A 74 5.62 -3.45 12.48
C ARG A 74 6.53 -4.64 12.24
N THR A 75 6.43 -5.21 11.05
CA THR A 75 7.26 -6.35 10.62
C THR A 75 8.58 -5.92 9.97
N GLY A 76 8.68 -4.64 9.56
CA GLY A 76 9.80 -4.13 8.75
C GLY A 76 9.71 -4.52 7.28
N ILE A 77 8.69 -5.28 6.89
CA ILE A 77 8.43 -5.65 5.50
C ILE A 77 7.71 -4.48 4.83
N VAL A 78 8.34 -3.89 3.81
CA VAL A 78 7.78 -2.75 3.07
C VAL A 78 7.49 -3.15 1.64
N TYR A 79 6.24 -2.92 1.20
CA TYR A 79 5.84 -3.05 -0.20
C TYR A 79 5.65 -1.68 -0.82
N MET A 80 6.09 -1.51 -2.08
CA MET A 80 5.75 -0.36 -2.90
C MET A 80 4.72 -0.73 -3.95
N LEU A 81 3.65 0.07 -4.02
CA LEU A 81 2.58 0.01 -5.00
C LEU A 81 2.82 1.10 -6.04
N GLN A 82 3.25 0.70 -7.23
CA GLN A 82 3.47 1.63 -8.32
C GLN A 82 2.20 1.79 -9.16
N MET A 83 1.70 3.02 -9.24
CA MET A 83 0.49 3.39 -9.95
C MET A 83 0.80 3.80 -11.40
N LYS A 84 -0.23 3.87 -12.25
CA LYS A 84 -0.06 4.26 -13.66
C LYS A 84 0.39 5.72 -13.81
N ASN A 85 -0.08 6.59 -12.92
CA ASN A 85 0.21 8.02 -12.94
C ASN A 85 0.23 8.60 -11.53
N ASP A 86 0.70 9.84 -11.43
CA ASP A 86 0.86 10.57 -10.17
C ASP A 86 -0.48 10.78 -9.46
N THR A 87 -1.53 11.17 -10.19
CA THR A 87 -2.89 11.35 -9.65
C THR A 87 -3.41 10.09 -8.97
N SER A 88 -3.18 8.91 -9.55
CA SER A 88 -3.59 7.64 -8.95
C SER A 88 -2.78 7.31 -7.70
N ALA A 89 -1.50 7.68 -7.66
CA ALA A 89 -0.66 7.52 -6.47
C ALA A 89 -1.07 8.48 -5.35
N ALA A 90 -1.41 9.73 -5.69
CA ALA A 90 -1.95 10.71 -4.75
C ALA A 90 -3.28 10.25 -4.16
N GLY A 91 -4.23 9.85 -5.03
CA GLY A 91 -5.53 9.36 -4.58
C GLY A 91 -5.43 8.12 -3.69
N LEU A 92 -4.55 7.17 -4.01
CA LEU A 92 -4.31 6.02 -3.12
C LEU A 92 -3.70 6.44 -1.78
N PHE A 93 -2.70 7.31 -1.80
CA PHE A 93 -2.05 7.82 -0.59
C PHE A 93 -3.06 8.52 0.34
N GLU A 94 -3.88 9.42 -0.21
CA GLU A 94 -4.95 10.09 0.53
C GLU A 94 -6.00 9.11 1.03
N GLN A 95 -6.40 8.12 0.23
CA GLN A 95 -7.39 7.11 0.63
C GLN A 95 -6.89 6.27 1.82
N LEU A 96 -5.62 5.88 1.82
CA LEU A 96 -5.03 5.13 2.93
C LEU A 96 -4.92 5.97 4.20
N LEU A 97 -4.80 7.30 4.07
CA LEU A 97 -4.67 8.25 5.17
C LEU A 97 -5.98 8.97 5.54
N GLU A 98 -7.09 8.63 4.90
CA GLU A 98 -8.38 9.28 5.13
C GLU A 98 -8.74 9.29 6.63
N GLY A 99 -9.24 10.37 7.20
CA GLY A 99 -9.60 10.42 8.63
C GLY A 99 -8.41 10.28 9.60
N SER A 100 -7.16 10.32 9.12
CA SER A 100 -5.97 10.54 9.94
C SER A 100 -5.48 11.99 9.81
N ASP A 101 -4.72 12.43 10.80
CA ASP A 101 -4.00 13.72 10.84
C ASP A 101 -2.88 13.83 9.78
N ARG A 102 -2.42 12.69 9.22
CA ARG A 102 -1.42 12.64 8.14
C ARG A 102 -1.99 12.85 6.74
N ARG A 103 -3.31 12.97 6.58
CA ARG A 103 -3.90 13.23 5.27
C ARG A 103 -3.41 14.60 4.75
N PRO A 104 -2.88 14.68 3.51
CA PRO A 104 -2.59 15.96 2.86
C PRO A 104 -3.82 16.88 2.87
N LYS A 105 -3.59 18.18 3.10
CA LYS A 105 -4.63 19.21 3.02
C LYS A 105 -4.93 19.58 1.57
#